data_AF-A0A6P6U1H2-F1
#
_entry.id   AF-A0A6P6U1H2-F1
#
_cell.length_a   1.000
_cell.length_b   1.000
_cell.length_c   1.000
_cell.angle_alpha   90.00
_cell.angle_beta   90.00
_cell.angle_gamma   90.00
#
_symmetry.space_group_name_H-M   'P 1'
#
loop_
_entity.id
_entity.type
_entity.pdbx_description
1 polymer ?
#
loop_
_entity_poly.entity_id
_entity_poly.type
_entity_poly.pdbx_seq_one_letter_code
_entity_poly.pdbx_strand_id
1 'polypeptide(L)'
;MDPSYATGASKMLKDRKRQREEKRYNRQLRALSNLLPGSKAELDEVLVVENATKYIKHLEERVDSLERRLDSTTGEEDEQSSVVLSEDTKSDSDSDSSLPQILVYISLRDVIISIQCKNHKNIIWETISEVEKQQLSVISFNTMSFGRAELVINILAKIKEGALINANDLRNDMRLMILKLTKD
;
A
#
# COMPACT_ATOMS: atom_id res chain seq x y z
N MET A 1 20.92 36.80 57.04
CA MET A 1 20.58 36.09 55.80
C MET A 1 21.88 35.57 55.23
N ASP A 2 22.22 34.31 55.50
CA ASP A 2 23.55 33.78 55.19
C ASP A 2 23.72 33.54 53.68
N PRO A 3 24.81 34.00 53.03
CA PRO A 3 25.06 33.85 51.59
C PRO A 3 25.09 32.40 51.09
N SER A 4 25.27 31.44 52.01
CA SER A 4 25.32 30.00 51.74
C SER A 4 23.98 29.45 51.19
N TYR A 5 22.84 29.97 51.64
CA TYR A 5 21.52 29.48 51.22
C TYR A 5 21.15 29.87 49.78
N ALA A 6 21.53 31.07 49.33
CA ALA A 6 21.27 31.54 47.96
C ALA A 6 22.04 30.73 46.89
N THR A 7 23.23 30.25 47.27
CA THR A 7 24.10 29.44 46.40
C THR A 7 23.57 28.01 46.26
N GLY A 8 23.04 27.42 47.34
CA GLY A 8 22.38 26.11 47.32
C GLY A 8 21.10 26.07 46.48
N ALA A 9 20.24 27.09 46.61
CA ALA A 9 19.00 27.19 45.84
C ALA A 9 19.25 27.35 44.33
N SER A 10 20.27 28.13 43.95
CA SER A 10 20.67 28.33 42.55
C SER A 10 21.24 27.06 41.92
N LYS A 11 21.97 26.24 42.68
CA LYS A 11 22.47 24.94 42.24
C LYS A 11 21.33 23.94 42.01
N MET A 12 20.40 23.85 42.97
CA MET A 12 19.22 22.97 42.88
C MET A 12 18.36 23.27 41.64
N LEU A 13 18.15 24.55 41.31
CA LEU A 13 17.38 24.93 40.14
C LEU A 13 18.05 24.51 38.82
N LYS A 14 19.39 24.64 38.73
CA LYS A 14 20.17 24.18 37.56
C LYS A 14 20.10 22.66 37.39
N ASP A 15 20.24 21.91 38.48
CA ASP A 15 20.17 20.45 38.44
C ASP A 15 18.77 19.96 38.02
N ARG A 16 17.72 20.62 38.53
CA ARG A 16 16.34 20.31 38.13
C ARG A 16 16.04 20.64 36.65
N LYS A 17 16.71 21.65 36.10
CA LYS A 17 16.61 21.99 34.67
C LYS A 17 17.27 20.92 33.81
N ARG A 18 18.50 20.49 34.16
CA ARG A 18 19.23 19.40 33.47
C ARG A 18 18.42 18.11 33.44
N GLN A 19 17.85 17.71 34.57
CA GLN A 19 17.04 16.49 34.66
C GLN A 19 15.80 16.52 33.75
N ARG A 20 15.22 17.71 33.50
CA ARG A 20 14.08 17.85 32.56
C ARG A 20 14.52 17.68 31.12
N GLU A 21 15.69 18.22 30.77
CA GLU A 21 16.27 18.09 29.43
C GLU A 21 16.61 16.63 29.13
N GLU A 22 17.27 15.92 30.06
CA GLU A 22 17.56 14.48 29.95
C GLU A 22 16.29 13.63 29.80
N LYS A 23 15.22 13.94 30.55
CA LYS A 23 13.94 13.21 30.42
C LYS A 23 13.29 13.43 29.06
N ARG A 24 13.37 14.65 28.51
CA ARG A 24 12.87 14.96 27.17
C ARG A 24 13.68 14.21 26.12
N TYR A 25 14.99 14.24 26.23
CA TYR A 25 15.91 13.52 25.34
C TYR A 25 15.61 12.01 25.30
N ASN A 26 15.56 11.37 26.48
CA ASN A 26 15.25 9.94 26.58
C ASN A 26 13.87 9.58 26.02
N ARG A 27 12.87 10.48 26.15
CA ARG A 27 11.55 10.26 25.55
C ARG A 27 11.63 10.30 24.02
N GLN A 28 12.37 11.23 23.45
CA GLN A 28 12.57 11.33 22.00
C GLN A 28 13.32 10.12 21.45
N LEU A 29 14.37 9.67 22.13
CA LEU A 29 15.13 8.48 21.74
C LEU A 29 14.22 7.23 21.68
N ARG A 30 13.36 7.03 22.69
CA ARG A 30 12.39 5.93 22.69
C ARG A 30 11.36 6.04 21.57
N ALA A 31 10.85 7.26 21.34
CA ALA A 31 9.90 7.50 20.26
C ALA A 31 10.54 7.20 18.90
N LEU A 32 11.80 7.58 18.70
CA LEU A 32 12.57 7.32 17.50
C LEU A 32 12.80 5.81 17.29
N SER A 33 13.19 5.07 18.33
CA SER A 33 13.36 3.61 18.26
C SER A 33 12.07 2.91 17.82
N ASN A 34 10.91 3.29 18.36
CA ASN A 34 9.62 2.69 17.98
C ASN A 34 9.26 2.89 16.50
N LEU A 35 9.79 3.94 15.84
CA LEU A 35 9.54 4.22 14.43
C LEU A 35 10.49 3.46 13.50
N LEU A 36 11.65 3.02 14.00
CA LEU A 36 12.69 2.41 13.18
C LEU A 36 12.51 0.89 13.07
N PRO A 37 12.40 0.35 11.85
CA PRO A 37 12.36 -1.08 11.65
C PRO A 37 13.68 -1.73 12.07
N GLY A 38 13.60 -2.80 12.86
CA GLY A 38 14.78 -3.58 13.30
C GLY A 38 15.55 -3.00 14.48
N SER A 39 15.10 -1.89 15.08
CA SER A 39 15.71 -1.40 16.33
C SER A 39 15.22 -2.26 17.50
N LYS A 40 16.16 -2.93 18.18
CA LYS A 40 15.86 -3.63 19.44
C LYS A 40 15.61 -2.58 20.51
N ALA A 41 14.61 -2.79 21.36
CA ALA A 41 14.21 -1.89 22.44
C ALA A 41 15.28 -1.69 23.56
N GLU A 42 16.50 -2.18 23.34
CA GLU A 42 17.64 -1.97 24.21
C GLU A 42 18.22 -0.59 23.93
N LEU A 43 18.40 0.16 25.02
CA LEU A 43 18.69 1.60 25.12
C LEU A 43 20.08 2.01 24.61
N ASP A 44 20.55 1.43 23.52
CA ASP A 44 21.81 1.85 22.90
C ASP A 44 21.57 3.09 22.04
N GLU A 45 21.81 4.25 22.66
CA GLU A 45 21.65 5.58 22.08
C GLU A 45 22.36 5.70 20.73
N VAL A 46 23.56 5.12 20.61
CA VAL A 46 24.38 5.20 19.41
C VAL A 46 23.75 4.37 18.29
N LEU A 47 23.31 3.16 18.60
CA LEU A 47 22.67 2.28 17.62
C LEU A 47 21.33 2.84 17.12
N VAL A 48 20.54 3.48 17.98
CA VAL A 48 19.27 4.10 17.55
C VAL A 48 19.53 5.22 16.54
N VAL A 49 20.53 6.08 16.80
CA VAL A 49 20.86 7.20 15.89
C VAL A 49 21.51 6.70 14.60
N GLU A 50 22.39 5.69 14.66
CA GLU A 50 23.01 5.09 13.49
C GLU A 50 21.97 4.41 12.58
N ASN A 51 21.08 3.61 13.17
CA ASN A 51 19.98 2.97 12.46
C ASN A 51 19.02 3.99 11.85
N ALA A 52 18.74 5.09 12.55
CA ALA A 52 17.92 6.19 12.03
C ALA A 52 18.53 6.77 10.75
N THR A 53 19.83 7.09 10.81
CA THR A 53 20.55 7.69 9.69
C THR A 53 20.59 6.75 8.49
N LYS A 54 20.83 5.46 8.72
CA LYS A 54 20.83 4.44 7.67
C LYS A 54 19.45 4.27 7.03
N TYR A 55 18.38 4.26 7.84
CA TYR A 55 17.02 4.09 7.34
C TYR A 55 16.55 5.28 6.51
N ILE A 56 16.90 6.51 6.92
CA ILE A 56 16.59 7.72 6.15
C ILE A 56 17.26 7.67 4.77
N LYS A 57 18.56 7.33 4.70
CA LYS A 57 19.27 7.17 3.41
C LYS A 57 18.61 6.12 2.50
N HIS A 58 18.23 4.99 3.09
CA HIS A 58 17.52 3.94 2.34
C HIS A 58 16.15 4.41 1.83
N LEU A 59 15.44 5.25 2.59
CA LEU A 59 14.19 5.85 2.13
C LEU A 59 14.43 6.86 0.99
N GLU A 60 15.47 7.70 1.08
CA GLU A 60 15.87 8.62 0.01
C GLU A 60 16.17 7.86 -1.30
N GLU A 61 17.00 6.81 -1.23
CA GLU A 61 17.31 5.97 -2.40
C GLU A 61 16.05 5.32 -3.01
N ARG A 62 15.11 4.88 -2.16
CA ARG A 62 13.85 4.30 -2.61
C ARG A 62 12.97 5.34 -3.30
N VAL A 63 12.86 6.54 -2.76
CA VAL A 63 12.09 7.64 -3.38
C VAL A 63 12.70 7.99 -4.73
N ASP A 64 14.02 8.21 -4.80
CA ASP A 64 14.70 8.51 -6.06
C ASP A 64 14.49 7.40 -7.12
N SER A 65 14.50 6.13 -6.69
CA SER A 65 14.27 5.01 -7.61
C SER A 65 12.84 4.97 -8.15
N LEU A 66 11.87 5.41 -7.36
CA LEU A 66 10.46 5.46 -7.75
C LEU A 66 10.19 6.67 -8.65
N GLU A 67 10.76 7.82 -8.34
CA GLU A 67 10.68 9.03 -9.17
C GLU A 67 11.33 8.82 -10.54
N ARG A 68 12.54 8.25 -10.58
CA ARG A 68 13.20 7.91 -11.87
C ARG A 68 12.38 6.95 -12.72
N ARG A 69 11.68 5.99 -12.11
CA ARG A 69 10.78 5.07 -12.82
C ARG A 69 9.54 5.77 -13.38
N LEU A 70 9.05 6.80 -12.70
CA LEU A 70 7.90 7.60 -13.15
C LEU A 70 8.31 8.55 -14.29
N ASP A 71 9.49 9.16 -14.20
CA ASP A 71 10.00 10.05 -15.24
C ASP A 71 10.41 9.29 -16.50
N SER A 72 10.98 8.08 -16.35
CA SER A 72 11.30 7.22 -17.49
C SER A 72 10.08 6.68 -18.24
N THR A 73 8.87 6.70 -17.64
CA THR A 73 7.63 6.27 -18.34
C THR A 73 6.93 7.40 -19.09
N THR A 74 7.50 8.61 -19.13
CA THR A 74 6.95 9.72 -19.94
C THR A 74 7.64 9.84 -21.31
N GLY A 75 8.61 8.97 -21.62
CA GLY A 75 9.48 9.13 -22.79
C GLY A 75 9.43 8.04 -23.85
N GLU A 76 9.19 6.77 -23.52
CA GLU A 76 9.40 5.69 -24.50
C GLU A 76 8.34 4.61 -24.35
N GLU A 77 7.55 4.47 -25.42
CA GLU A 77 6.84 3.26 -25.79
C GLU A 77 7.85 2.11 -25.84
N ASP A 78 7.83 1.20 -24.88
CA ASP A 78 8.31 -0.16 -25.15
C ASP A 78 7.65 -1.22 -24.26
N GLU A 79 7.32 -2.32 -24.92
CA GLU A 79 6.45 -3.38 -24.48
C GLU A 79 7.13 -4.29 -23.45
N GLN A 80 6.85 -4.11 -22.15
CA GLN A 80 6.78 -5.20 -21.14
C GLN A 80 6.59 -4.60 -19.74
N SER A 81 5.66 -5.17 -18.96
CA SER A 81 5.28 -4.76 -17.60
C SER A 81 4.32 -3.57 -17.52
N SER A 82 3.08 -3.76 -17.96
CA SER A 82 1.98 -2.83 -17.67
C SER A 82 1.55 -2.92 -16.20
N VAL A 83 2.25 -2.20 -15.31
CA VAL A 83 1.65 -1.72 -14.07
C VAL A 83 0.80 -0.51 -14.44
N VAL A 84 -0.46 -0.74 -14.79
CA VAL A 84 -1.41 0.34 -15.06
C VAL A 84 -2.06 0.74 -13.72
N LEU A 85 -1.42 1.68 -13.03
CA LEU A 85 -2.11 2.55 -12.07
C LEU A 85 -2.65 3.73 -12.88
N SER A 86 -3.93 3.67 -13.26
CA SER A 86 -4.64 4.84 -13.77
C SER A 86 -5.04 5.69 -12.57
N GLU A 87 -4.19 6.65 -12.24
CA GLU A 87 -4.53 7.78 -11.37
C GLU A 87 -5.10 8.90 -12.25
N ASP A 88 -6.42 8.90 -12.43
CA ASP A 88 -7.11 10.07 -12.97
C ASP A 88 -7.14 11.15 -11.89
N THR A 89 -6.35 12.20 -12.10
CA THR A 89 -6.40 13.40 -11.27
C THR A 89 -7.49 14.36 -11.77
N LYS A 90 -8.43 14.63 -10.86
CA LYS A 90 -9.28 15.84 -10.69
C LYS A 90 -10.56 15.96 -11.54
N SER A 91 -11.68 15.70 -10.86
CA SER A 91 -12.74 16.72 -10.70
C SER A 91 -13.47 16.50 -9.38
N ASP A 92 -13.58 17.58 -8.62
CA ASP A 92 -14.54 17.74 -7.52
C ASP A 92 -15.98 17.48 -7.99
N SER A 93 -16.84 17.20 -7.02
CA SER A 93 -18.30 17.05 -7.05
C SER A 93 -18.88 15.66 -7.36
N ASP A 94 -19.56 15.12 -6.35
CA ASP A 94 -20.59 14.07 -6.37
C ASP A 94 -20.77 13.30 -7.69
N SER A 95 -20.28 12.06 -7.73
CA SER A 95 -20.83 11.07 -8.65
C SER A 95 -20.58 9.68 -8.12
N ASP A 96 -21.67 8.94 -7.93
CA ASP A 96 -21.69 7.48 -7.87
C ASP A 96 -20.56 6.89 -8.73
N SER A 97 -19.53 6.34 -8.08
CA SER A 97 -18.53 5.53 -8.76
C SER A 97 -19.27 4.34 -9.37
N SER A 98 -19.52 4.39 -10.67
CA SER A 98 -20.38 3.43 -11.35
C SER A 98 -19.77 2.03 -11.25
N LEU A 99 -20.27 1.22 -10.31
CA LEU A 99 -20.00 -0.21 -10.26
C LEU A 99 -20.36 -0.83 -11.63
N PRO A 100 -19.57 -1.78 -12.16
CA PRO A 100 -18.44 -2.46 -11.49
C PRO A 100 -17.07 -1.80 -11.71
N GLN A 101 -16.23 -1.79 -10.66
CA GLN A 101 -14.81 -1.44 -10.74
C GLN A 101 -13.97 -2.72 -10.81
N ILE A 102 -13.08 -2.83 -11.81
CA ILE A 102 -12.29 -4.04 -12.07
C ILE A 102 -10.83 -3.66 -12.24
N LEU A 103 -9.98 -4.29 -11.43
CA LEU A 103 -8.53 -4.16 -11.44
C LEU A 103 -7.93 -5.51 -11.85
N VAL A 104 -6.97 -5.47 -12.76
CA VAL A 104 -6.27 -6.64 -13.27
C VAL A 104 -4.78 -6.36 -13.18
N TYR A 105 -4.06 -7.26 -12.52
CA TYR A 105 -2.60 -7.23 -12.39
C TYR A 105 -2.03 -8.49 -13.01
N ILE A 106 -1.07 -8.33 -13.93
CA ILE A 106 -0.40 -9.44 -14.59
C ILE A 106 1.08 -9.37 -14.21
N SER A 107 1.62 -10.46 -13.68
CA SER A 107 3.02 -10.58 -13.28
C SER A 107 3.59 -11.92 -13.74
N LEU A 108 4.41 -11.89 -14.79
CA LEU A 108 5.11 -13.04 -15.38
C LEU A 108 4.19 -14.22 -15.76
N ARG A 109 3.76 -15.00 -14.78
CA ARG A 109 2.89 -16.18 -14.93
C ARG A 109 1.63 -16.13 -14.08
N ASP A 110 1.53 -15.16 -13.18
CA ASP A 110 0.41 -15.01 -12.27
C ASP A 110 -0.43 -13.79 -12.65
N VAL A 111 -1.74 -13.91 -12.49
CA VAL A 111 -2.75 -12.88 -12.75
C VAL A 111 -3.59 -12.71 -11.50
N ILE A 112 -3.75 -11.48 -11.05
CA ILE A 112 -4.63 -11.10 -9.95
C ILE A 112 -5.75 -10.25 -10.53
N ILE A 113 -6.99 -10.66 -10.26
CA ILE A 113 -8.20 -9.96 -10.70
C ILE A 113 -8.96 -9.55 -9.45
N SER A 114 -9.18 -8.25 -9.27
CA SER A 114 -9.95 -7.68 -8.17
C SER A 114 -11.18 -6.96 -8.73
N ILE A 115 -12.36 -7.43 -8.37
CA ILE A 115 -13.64 -6.94 -8.86
C ILE A 115 -14.44 -6.40 -7.68
N GLN A 116 -14.87 -5.15 -7.76
CA GLN A 116 -15.87 -4.57 -6.87
C GLN A 116 -17.17 -4.38 -7.65
N CYS A 117 -18.23 -5.05 -7.19
CA CYS A 117 -19.52 -5.08 -7.85
C CYS A 117 -20.64 -5.13 -6.84
N LYS A 118 -21.89 -4.97 -7.30
CA LYS A 118 -23.04 -5.27 -6.46
C LYS A 118 -23.19 -6.79 -6.29
N ASN A 119 -23.63 -7.23 -5.12
CA ASN A 119 -23.85 -8.63 -4.83
C ASN A 119 -25.09 -9.13 -5.61
N HIS A 120 -24.85 -9.90 -6.65
CA HIS A 120 -25.88 -10.57 -7.44
C HIS A 120 -25.76 -12.09 -7.30
N LYS A 121 -26.87 -12.79 -7.51
CA LYS A 121 -26.89 -14.26 -7.46
C LYS A 121 -25.95 -14.80 -8.54
N ASN A 122 -25.12 -15.78 -8.19
CA ASN A 122 -24.17 -16.49 -9.06
C ASN A 122 -22.97 -15.70 -9.61
N ILE A 123 -22.78 -14.43 -9.22
CA ILE A 123 -21.67 -13.62 -9.76
C ILE A 123 -20.29 -14.24 -9.53
N ILE A 124 -20.09 -14.90 -8.39
CA ILE A 124 -18.81 -15.56 -8.05
C ILE A 124 -18.52 -16.72 -9.03
N TRP A 125 -19.51 -17.58 -9.27
CA TRP A 125 -19.37 -18.72 -10.17
C TRP A 125 -19.14 -18.27 -11.61
N GLU A 126 -19.91 -17.29 -12.08
CA GLU A 126 -19.77 -16.76 -13.43
C GLU A 126 -18.39 -16.15 -13.65
N THR A 127 -17.87 -15.42 -12.64
CA THR A 127 -16.53 -14.82 -12.69
C THR A 127 -15.45 -15.89 -12.81
N ILE A 128 -15.52 -16.95 -11.99
CA ILE A 128 -14.55 -18.04 -12.05
C ILE A 128 -14.61 -18.74 -13.41
N SER A 129 -15.82 -19.03 -13.91
CA SER A 129 -16.01 -19.67 -15.20
C SER A 129 -15.44 -18.82 -16.35
N GLU A 130 -15.66 -17.50 -16.31
CA GLU A 130 -15.15 -16.59 -17.33
C GLU A 130 -13.62 -16.52 -17.31
N VAL A 131 -13.00 -16.54 -16.12
CA VAL A 131 -11.54 -16.58 -15.98
C VAL A 131 -10.98 -17.87 -16.59
N GLU A 132 -11.59 -19.02 -16.30
CA GLU A 132 -11.12 -20.32 -16.81
C GLU A 132 -11.21 -20.45 -18.34
N LYS A 133 -12.17 -19.76 -18.98
CA LYS A 133 -12.29 -19.69 -20.46
C LYS A 133 -11.12 -18.96 -21.10
N GLN A 134 -10.53 -17.97 -20.43
CA GLN A 134 -9.41 -17.17 -20.95
C GLN A 134 -8.04 -17.86 -20.82
N GLN A 135 -8.02 -19.20 -20.80
CA GLN A 135 -6.81 -20.00 -20.62
C GLN A 135 -6.05 -19.67 -19.32
N LEU A 136 -6.75 -19.16 -18.30
CA LEU A 136 -6.22 -18.99 -16.96
C LEU A 136 -6.56 -20.22 -16.11
N SER A 137 -5.70 -20.53 -15.16
CA SER A 137 -5.89 -21.59 -14.17
C SER A 137 -6.06 -20.95 -12.80
N VAL A 138 -7.27 -20.97 -12.24
CA VAL A 138 -7.51 -20.39 -10.91
C VAL A 138 -6.75 -21.17 -9.85
N ILE A 139 -5.89 -20.49 -9.11
CA ILE A 139 -5.13 -21.06 -7.97
C ILE A 139 -5.95 -20.90 -6.69
N SER A 140 -6.45 -19.68 -6.48
CA SER A 140 -7.23 -19.34 -5.32
C SER A 140 -8.15 -18.18 -5.63
N PHE A 141 -9.25 -18.09 -4.88
CA PHE A 141 -10.13 -16.94 -4.90
C PHE A 141 -10.56 -16.62 -3.47
N ASN A 142 -10.85 -15.35 -3.23
CA ASN A 142 -11.51 -14.91 -2.01
C ASN A 142 -12.64 -13.95 -2.35
N THR A 143 -13.61 -13.88 -1.45
CA THR A 143 -14.73 -12.96 -1.57
C THR A 143 -14.95 -12.27 -0.26
N MET A 144 -15.23 -10.97 -0.31
CA MET A 144 -15.54 -10.15 0.85
C MET A 144 -16.76 -9.31 0.53
N SER A 145 -17.78 -9.38 1.38
CA SER A 145 -18.94 -8.49 1.28
C SER A 145 -18.74 -7.28 2.19
N PHE A 146 -19.09 -6.10 1.68
CA PHE A 146 -19.03 -4.85 2.43
C PHE A 146 -20.35 -4.09 2.31
N GLY A 147 -20.80 -3.47 3.41
CA GLY A 147 -22.00 -2.65 3.41
C GLY A 147 -23.29 -3.38 3.01
N ARG A 148 -24.21 -2.66 2.34
CA ARG A 148 -25.59 -3.12 2.08
C ARG A 148 -25.76 -3.99 0.84
N ALA A 149 -24.81 -3.99 -0.10
CA ALA A 149 -24.87 -4.83 -1.30
C ALA A 149 -23.54 -4.87 -2.09
N GLU A 150 -22.39 -4.53 -1.52
CA GLU A 150 -21.13 -4.54 -2.27
C GLU A 150 -20.38 -5.85 -2.03
N LEU A 151 -19.85 -6.42 -3.11
CA LEU A 151 -19.06 -7.63 -3.13
C LEU A 151 -17.73 -7.35 -3.81
N VAL A 152 -16.65 -7.67 -3.09
CA VAL A 152 -15.30 -7.70 -3.62
C VAL A 152 -14.92 -9.16 -3.88
N ILE A 153 -14.49 -9.45 -5.09
CA ILE A 153 -13.99 -10.77 -5.51
C ILE A 153 -12.52 -10.58 -5.89
N ASN A 154 -11.63 -11.34 -5.25
CA ASN A 154 -10.23 -11.40 -5.65
C ASN A 154 -9.90 -12.81 -6.15
N ILE A 155 -9.32 -12.91 -7.34
CA ILE A 155 -8.95 -14.17 -7.96
C ILE A 155 -7.46 -14.13 -8.26
N LEU A 156 -6.73 -15.14 -7.81
CA LEU A 156 -5.37 -15.43 -8.22
C LEU A 156 -5.40 -16.58 -9.21
N ALA A 157 -4.89 -16.35 -10.40
CA ALA A 157 -4.84 -17.33 -11.48
C ALA A 157 -3.45 -17.40 -12.10
N LYS A 158 -3.14 -18.52 -12.75
CA LYS A 158 -1.92 -18.76 -13.52
C LYS A 158 -2.22 -18.77 -15.01
N ILE A 159 -1.34 -18.16 -15.80
CA ILE A 159 -1.38 -18.18 -17.25
C ILE A 159 -0.98 -19.58 -17.72
N LYS A 160 -1.80 -20.24 -18.55
CA LYS A 160 -1.44 -21.51 -19.18
C LYS A 160 -0.34 -21.30 -20.22
N GLU A 161 0.51 -22.31 -20.38
CA GLU A 161 1.68 -22.25 -21.26
C GLU A 161 1.26 -22.00 -22.72
N GLY A 162 1.72 -20.89 -23.31
CA GLY A 162 1.39 -20.48 -24.69
C GLY A 162 0.28 -19.43 -24.83
N ALA A 163 -0.34 -18.98 -23.73
CA ALA A 163 -1.36 -17.92 -23.77
C ALA A 163 -0.74 -16.51 -23.67
N LEU A 164 -1.11 -15.63 -24.59
CA LEU A 164 -0.88 -14.18 -24.50
C LEU A 164 -2.16 -13.53 -23.96
N ILE A 165 -2.08 -12.89 -22.80
CA ILE A 165 -3.24 -12.28 -22.12
C ILE A 165 -3.03 -10.78 -22.02
N ASN A 166 -4.00 -10.02 -22.51
CA ASN A 166 -4.05 -8.58 -22.38
C ASN A 166 -4.95 -8.20 -21.19
N ALA A 167 -4.43 -7.37 -20.29
CA ALA A 167 -5.16 -6.91 -19.12
C ALA A 167 -6.42 -6.12 -19.47
N ASN A 168 -6.40 -5.37 -20.58
CA ASN A 168 -7.54 -4.57 -21.02
C ASN A 168 -8.67 -5.43 -21.58
N ASP A 169 -8.33 -6.45 -22.36
CA ASP A 169 -9.32 -7.38 -22.94
C ASP A 169 -10.02 -8.17 -21.82
N LEU A 170 -9.23 -8.75 -20.91
CA LEU A 170 -9.74 -9.45 -19.72
C LEU A 170 -10.62 -8.53 -18.85
N ARG A 171 -10.22 -7.27 -18.65
CA ARG A 171 -11.03 -6.29 -17.91
C ARG A 171 -12.37 -6.02 -18.60
N ASN A 172 -12.36 -5.83 -19.91
CA ASN A 172 -13.56 -5.52 -20.70
C ASN A 172 -14.53 -6.70 -20.72
N ASP A 173 -14.02 -7.92 -20.86
CA ASP A 173 -14.82 -9.15 -20.84
C ASP A 173 -15.50 -9.35 -19.49
N MET A 174 -14.74 -9.20 -18.39
CA MET A 174 -15.28 -9.26 -17.03
C MET A 174 -16.32 -8.17 -16.78
N ARG A 175 -16.09 -6.96 -17.30
CA ARG A 175 -17.05 -5.84 -17.19
C ARG A 175 -18.34 -6.15 -17.92
N LEU A 176 -18.25 -6.68 -19.14
CA LEU A 176 -19.41 -7.04 -19.94
C LEU A 176 -20.22 -8.16 -19.29
N MET A 177 -19.56 -9.17 -18.72
CA MET A 177 -20.22 -10.27 -18.01
C MET A 177 -20.98 -9.76 -16.78
N ILE A 178 -20.36 -8.93 -15.95
CA ILE A 178 -21.01 -8.38 -14.75
C ILE A 178 -22.20 -7.49 -15.13
N LEU A 179 -22.07 -6.69 -16.19
CA LEU A 179 -23.18 -5.86 -16.68
C LEU A 179 -24.36 -6.69 -17.19
N LYS A 180 -24.12 -7.86 -17.80
CA LYS A 180 -25.19 -8.79 -18.18
C LYS A 180 -25.92 -9.33 -16.94
N LEU A 181 -25.18 -9.78 -15.93
CA LEU A 181 -25.75 -10.31 -14.68
C LEU A 181 -26.54 -9.27 -13.87
N THR A 182 -26.23 -7.99 -14.03
CA THR A 182 -26.95 -6.89 -13.33
C THR A 182 -28.25 -6.48 -14.01
N LYS A 183 -28.48 -6.90 -15.28
CA LYS A 183 -29.66 -6.52 -16.07
C LYS A 183 -30.81 -7.54 -16.00
N ASP A 184 -30.55 -8.75 -15.49
CA ASP A 184 -31.54 -9.80 -15.25
C ASP A 184 -32.07 -9.75 -13.81
#